data_AF-A0AA38GAN0-F1
#
_entry.id   AF-A0AA38GAN0-F1
#
_cell.length_a   1.000
_cell.length_b   1.000
_cell.length_c   1.000
_cell.angle_alpha   90.00
_cell.angle_beta   90.00
_cell.angle_gamma   90.00
#
_symmetry.space_group_name_H-M   'P 1'
#
loop_
_entity.id
_entity.type
_entity.pdbx_description
1 polymer ?
#
loop_
_entity_poly.entity_id
_entity_poly.type
_entity_poly.pdbx_seq_one_letter_code
_entity_poly.pdbx_strand_id
1 'polypeptide(L)'
;YLAIMEDEGLEISQPGLDIKKSEIHHRITVRSRRSRVHRRTYKLRGSGRCYENSTGPPCTGWVEMMAPVFSRSAWRCAWYLIQNDLVHAWGVDMKLGYCAQGDRTKKVGVIDSEYIVHQGIPSLGGSDDKTILGMHDIAHLPVNSSSPAPSESAFSERAE
;
A
#
# COMPACT_ATOMS: atom_id res chain seq x y z
N TYR A 1 7.89 -13.10 -12.39
CA TYR A 1 6.75 -12.73 -11.51
C TYR A 1 5.61 -13.75 -11.48
N LEU A 2 4.74 -13.85 -12.51
CA LEU A 2 3.49 -14.66 -12.42
C LEU A 2 3.71 -16.13 -12.05
N ALA A 3 4.76 -16.76 -12.56
CA ALA A 3 5.12 -18.13 -12.18
C ALA A 3 5.38 -18.27 -10.66
N ILE A 4 6.04 -17.29 -10.03
CA ILE A 4 6.25 -17.29 -8.57
C ILE A 4 4.93 -17.12 -7.83
N MET A 5 4.04 -16.25 -8.35
CA MET A 5 2.71 -16.04 -7.77
C MET A 5 1.90 -17.34 -7.77
N GLU A 6 1.92 -18.08 -8.89
CA GLU A 6 1.25 -19.38 -9.04
C GLU A 6 1.90 -20.45 -8.15
N ASP A 7 3.22 -20.61 -8.18
CA ASP A 7 3.98 -21.57 -7.37
C ASP A 7 3.75 -21.39 -5.86
N GLU A 8 3.62 -20.14 -5.42
CA GLU A 8 3.41 -19.77 -4.02
C GLU A 8 1.93 -19.78 -3.61
N GLY A 9 1.04 -20.06 -4.57
CA GLY A 9 -0.41 -20.05 -4.38
C GLY A 9 -0.96 -18.69 -3.99
N LEU A 10 -0.28 -17.60 -4.35
CA LEU A 10 -0.71 -16.24 -4.07
C LEU A 10 -1.85 -15.87 -5.02
N GLU A 11 -2.86 -15.21 -4.48
CA GLU A 11 -3.97 -14.64 -5.25
C GLU A 11 -3.91 -13.12 -5.33
N ILE A 12 -3.20 -12.51 -4.39
CA ILE A 12 -2.94 -11.07 -4.40
C ILE A 12 -1.48 -10.89 -4.01
N SER A 13 -0.75 -10.13 -4.79
CA SER A 13 0.66 -9.91 -4.53
C SER A 13 1.11 -8.53 -4.97
N GLN A 14 2.30 -8.10 -4.57
CA GLN A 14 2.99 -6.97 -5.19
C GLN A 14 4.49 -7.29 -5.28
N PRO A 15 5.24 -6.69 -6.22
CA PRO A 15 6.69 -6.72 -6.19
C PRO A 15 7.22 -6.05 -4.92
N GLY A 16 8.36 -6.54 -4.40
CA GLY A 16 9.03 -5.87 -3.29
C GLY A 16 9.54 -4.49 -3.69
N LEU A 17 9.63 -3.59 -2.72
CA LEU A 17 10.19 -2.25 -2.93
C LEU A 17 11.66 -2.19 -2.53
N ASP A 18 12.46 -1.49 -3.33
CA ASP A 18 13.82 -1.16 -2.93
C ASP A 18 13.80 -0.11 -1.80
N ILE A 19 14.29 -0.49 -0.63
CA ILE A 19 14.30 0.35 0.59
C ILE A 19 15.08 1.65 0.45
N LYS A 20 16.06 1.73 -0.45
CA LYS A 20 16.94 2.91 -0.60
C LYS A 20 16.42 3.88 -1.65
N LYS A 21 15.65 3.38 -2.62
CA LYS A 21 15.22 4.15 -3.80
C LYS A 21 13.75 4.49 -3.81
N SER A 22 12.94 3.79 -3.00
CA SER A 22 11.49 3.95 -3.02
C SER A 22 11.00 4.77 -1.83
N GLU A 23 9.90 5.48 -2.01
CA GLU A 23 9.08 5.93 -0.89
C GLU A 23 8.39 4.71 -0.24
N ILE A 24 8.50 4.59 1.09
CA ILE A 24 8.00 3.45 1.85
C ILE A 24 6.99 3.92 2.88
N HIS A 25 5.71 3.61 2.66
CA HIS A 25 4.64 3.86 3.63
C HIS A 25 4.51 2.74 4.65
N HIS A 26 4.59 1.48 4.21
CA HIS A 26 4.44 0.30 5.06
C HIS A 26 5.62 -0.66 4.95
N ARG A 27 6.19 -1.06 6.09
CA ARG A 27 7.39 -1.93 6.12
C ARG A 27 7.22 -3.30 5.46
N ILE A 28 5.99 -3.79 5.33
CA ILE A 28 5.71 -5.06 4.64
C ILE A 28 5.93 -4.96 3.13
N THR A 29 5.95 -3.77 2.52
CA THR A 29 6.21 -3.65 1.08
C THR A 29 7.69 -3.74 0.75
N VAL A 30 8.56 -3.60 1.74
CA VAL A 30 10.01 -3.59 1.57
C VAL A 30 10.50 -4.99 1.20
N ARG A 31 11.28 -5.06 0.12
CA ARG A 31 11.91 -6.29 -0.34
C ARG A 31 12.82 -6.90 0.74
N SER A 32 12.59 -8.17 1.06
CA SER A 32 13.53 -9.02 1.80
C SER A 32 14.55 -9.66 0.86
N ARG A 33 15.83 -9.29 0.97
CA ARG A 33 16.90 -9.90 0.15
C ARG A 33 17.18 -11.38 0.45
N ARG A 34 16.59 -11.93 1.52
CA ARG A 34 16.83 -13.30 1.99
C ARG A 34 15.68 -14.25 1.70
N SER A 35 14.62 -13.78 1.04
CA SER A 35 13.45 -14.59 0.72
C SER A 35 13.08 -14.48 -0.75
N ARG A 36 12.31 -15.46 -1.25
CA ARG A 36 11.64 -15.40 -2.55
C ARG A 36 10.34 -14.61 -2.47
N VAL A 37 9.62 -14.78 -1.36
CA VAL A 37 8.33 -14.16 -1.02
C VAL A 37 8.26 -13.97 0.50
N HIS A 38 7.62 -12.91 0.98
CA HIS A 38 7.20 -12.81 2.36
C HIS A 38 5.75 -12.36 2.46
N ARG A 39 5.08 -12.81 3.52
CA ARG A 39 3.65 -12.53 3.76
C ARG A 39 3.43 -11.72 5.03
N ARG A 40 4.52 -11.32 5.70
CA ARG A 40 4.47 -10.60 6.97
C ARG A 40 5.73 -9.85 7.30
N THR A 41 5.58 -8.86 8.17
CA THR A 41 6.67 -8.03 8.68
C THR A 41 6.63 -7.96 10.21
N TYR A 42 7.76 -7.56 10.80
CA TYR A 42 7.88 -7.34 12.24
C TYR A 42 8.30 -5.91 12.52
N LYS A 43 7.65 -5.30 13.51
CA LYS A 43 7.95 -3.93 13.97
C LYS A 43 7.70 -3.85 15.47
N LEU A 44 8.78 -3.92 16.24
CA LEU A 44 8.73 -3.94 17.72
C LEU A 44 8.70 -2.55 18.35
N ARG A 45 9.04 -1.49 17.60
CA ARG A 45 9.17 -0.11 18.09
C ARG A 45 8.40 0.88 17.22
N GLY A 46 7.95 1.98 17.81
CA GLY A 46 7.15 3.02 17.16
C GLY A 46 5.65 2.72 17.11
N SER A 47 4.89 3.55 16.39
CA SER A 47 3.45 3.36 16.09
C SER A 47 3.23 2.22 15.08
N GLY A 48 2.07 1.56 15.12
CA GLY A 48 1.74 0.46 14.21
C GLY A 48 2.63 -0.78 14.40
N ARG A 49 2.62 -1.37 15.60
CA ARG A 49 3.49 -2.49 15.97
C ARG A 49 3.02 -3.79 15.31
N CYS A 50 3.97 -4.59 14.86
CA CYS A 50 3.73 -5.92 14.29
C CYS A 50 4.50 -6.96 15.11
N TYR A 51 3.75 -7.68 15.94
CA TYR A 51 4.22 -8.77 16.78
C TYR A 51 4.01 -10.12 16.09
N GLU A 52 4.45 -11.18 16.75
CA GLU A 52 4.29 -12.54 16.25
C GLU A 52 2.82 -12.93 16.06
N ASN A 53 1.96 -12.56 17.00
CA ASN A 53 0.52 -12.81 16.94
C ASN A 53 -0.27 -11.81 16.06
N SER A 54 0.39 -10.86 15.40
CA SER A 54 -0.27 -9.88 14.53
C SER A 54 -0.68 -10.51 13.19
N THR A 55 -1.96 -10.85 13.07
CA THR A 55 -2.53 -11.43 11.84
C THR A 55 -3.18 -10.38 10.93
N GLY A 56 -3.47 -9.18 11.45
CA GLY A 56 -4.10 -8.06 10.75
C GLY A 56 -3.19 -7.37 9.71
N PRO A 57 -3.77 -6.63 8.74
CA PRO A 57 -3.01 -5.67 7.96
C PRO A 57 -2.54 -4.48 8.83
N PRO A 58 -1.43 -3.81 8.49
CA PRO A 58 -0.50 -4.14 7.41
C PRO A 58 0.55 -5.20 7.82
N CYS A 59 0.41 -5.87 8.97
CA CYS A 59 1.46 -6.74 9.51
C CYS A 59 1.59 -8.09 8.78
N THR A 60 0.47 -8.67 8.35
CA THR A 60 0.42 -9.99 7.70
C THR A 60 -0.63 -9.98 6.59
N GLY A 61 -0.35 -10.65 5.47
CA GLY A 61 -1.29 -10.89 4.37
C GLY A 61 -1.84 -9.59 3.80
N TRP A 62 -0.95 -8.66 3.43
CA TRP A 62 -1.29 -7.31 2.98
C TRP A 62 -0.34 -6.85 1.87
N VAL A 63 -0.89 -6.06 0.94
CA VAL A 63 -0.15 -5.35 -0.11
C VAL A 63 -0.71 -3.94 -0.25
N GLU A 64 0.10 -3.04 -0.79
CA GLU A 64 -0.28 -1.65 -1.05
C GLU A 64 -0.91 -1.53 -2.45
N MET A 65 -1.90 -0.66 -2.62
CA MET A 65 -2.70 -0.58 -3.85
C MET A 65 -1.94 0.03 -5.05
N MET A 66 -0.70 0.48 -4.86
CA MET A 66 0.10 1.07 -5.94
C MET A 66 0.63 0.07 -6.98
N ALA A 67 0.89 -1.18 -6.60
CA ALA A 67 1.41 -2.21 -7.50
C ALA A 67 0.85 -3.62 -7.27
N PRO A 68 -0.46 -3.80 -6.97
CA PRO A 68 -1.01 -5.11 -6.73
C PRO A 68 -1.17 -5.89 -8.05
N VAL A 69 -0.89 -7.18 -7.97
CA VAL A 69 -1.15 -8.18 -9.00
C VAL A 69 -2.16 -9.16 -8.42
N PHE A 70 -3.24 -9.38 -9.15
CA PHE A 70 -4.36 -10.20 -8.71
C PHE A 70 -4.51 -11.45 -9.57
N SER A 71 -4.97 -12.54 -8.96
CA SER A 71 -5.61 -13.64 -9.68
C SER A 71 -6.91 -13.15 -10.32
N ARG A 72 -7.42 -13.90 -11.31
CA ARG A 72 -8.69 -13.56 -11.96
C ARG A 72 -9.89 -13.54 -11.01
N SER A 73 -9.90 -14.40 -9.98
CA SER A 73 -10.96 -14.42 -8.97
C SER A 73 -10.84 -13.22 -8.03
N ALA A 74 -9.65 -12.95 -7.51
CA ALA A 74 -9.41 -11.82 -6.61
C ALA A 74 -9.66 -10.47 -7.28
N TRP A 75 -9.28 -10.32 -8.56
CA TRP A 75 -9.53 -9.09 -9.31
C TRP A 75 -11.01 -8.77 -9.44
N ARG A 76 -11.87 -9.76 -9.70
CA ARG A 76 -13.32 -9.52 -9.80
C ARG A 76 -13.88 -8.96 -8.49
N CYS A 77 -13.48 -9.51 -7.35
CA CYS A 77 -13.86 -8.97 -6.04
C CYS A 77 -13.29 -7.57 -5.81
N ALA A 78 -11.99 -7.36 -6.07
CA ALA A 78 -11.33 -6.07 -5.85
C ALA A 78 -11.96 -4.97 -6.71
N TRP A 79 -12.35 -5.31 -7.93
CA TRP A 79 -13.06 -4.41 -8.83
C TRP A 79 -14.40 -3.93 -8.25
N TYR A 80 -15.20 -4.82 -7.67
CA TYR A 80 -16.43 -4.43 -6.98
C TYR A 80 -16.16 -3.58 -5.73
N LEU A 81 -15.09 -3.86 -4.98
CA LEU A 81 -14.69 -3.03 -3.84
C LEU A 81 -14.36 -1.59 -4.30
N ILE A 82 -13.56 -1.46 -5.37
CA ILE A 82 -13.16 -0.16 -5.90
C ILE A 82 -14.37 0.63 -6.41
N GLN A 83 -15.30 -0.01 -7.12
CA GLN A 83 -16.51 0.67 -7.62
C GLN A 83 -17.42 1.19 -6.51
N ASN A 84 -17.44 0.51 -5.36
CA ASN A 84 -18.26 0.89 -4.22
C ASN A 84 -17.62 2.00 -3.37
N ASP A 85 -16.33 2.30 -3.56
CA ASP A 85 -15.63 3.36 -2.84
C ASP A 85 -15.54 4.64 -3.68
N LEU A 86 -16.56 5.49 -3.55
CA LEU A 86 -16.69 6.76 -4.26
C LEU A 86 -15.86 7.91 -3.65
N VAL A 87 -15.02 7.65 -2.63
CA VAL A 87 -14.37 8.69 -1.80
C VAL A 87 -12.83 8.67 -1.95
N HIS A 88 -12.31 8.33 -3.13
CA HIS A 88 -10.88 8.36 -3.49
C HIS A 88 -10.06 7.14 -3.05
N ALA A 89 -10.72 6.02 -2.74
CA ALA A 89 -10.06 4.73 -2.49
C ALA A 89 -9.17 4.67 -1.23
N TRP A 90 -9.32 5.62 -0.30
CA TRP A 90 -8.58 5.63 0.96
C TRP A 90 -8.98 4.44 1.84
N GLY A 91 -8.01 3.59 2.15
CA GLY A 91 -8.21 2.41 2.98
C GLY A 91 -8.64 1.16 2.21
N VAL A 92 -8.80 1.21 0.88
CA VAL A 92 -9.07 0.02 0.04
C VAL A 92 -7.99 -1.05 0.22
N ASP A 93 -6.75 -0.63 0.41
CA ASP A 93 -5.57 -1.46 0.70
C ASP A 93 -5.81 -2.39 1.89
N MET A 94 -6.54 -1.92 2.91
CA MET A 94 -6.88 -2.70 4.10
C MET A 94 -7.95 -3.78 3.82
N LYS A 95 -8.64 -3.66 2.69
CA LYS A 95 -9.72 -4.56 2.27
C LYS A 95 -9.32 -5.51 1.14
N LEU A 96 -8.31 -5.18 0.33
CA LEU A 96 -7.86 -6.01 -0.80
C LEU A 96 -7.66 -7.48 -0.40
N GLY A 97 -7.04 -7.74 0.76
CA GLY A 97 -6.77 -9.09 1.22
C GLY A 97 -8.01 -9.99 1.40
N TYR A 98 -9.21 -9.41 1.58
CA TYR A 98 -10.46 -10.17 1.66
C TYR A 98 -10.95 -10.70 0.32
N CYS A 99 -10.38 -10.22 -0.79
CA CYS A 99 -10.67 -10.73 -2.12
C CYS A 99 -9.89 -12.00 -2.49
N ALA A 100 -8.91 -12.39 -1.68
CA ALA A 100 -8.27 -13.69 -1.84
C ALA A 100 -9.19 -14.81 -1.35
N GLN A 101 -9.25 -15.93 -2.08
CA GLN A 101 -10.01 -17.09 -1.66
C GLN A 101 -9.29 -17.83 -0.52
N GLY A 102 -9.86 -17.75 0.68
CA GLY A 102 -9.35 -18.43 1.87
C GLY A 102 -8.53 -17.52 2.78
N ASP A 103 -7.50 -18.07 3.42
CA ASP A 103 -6.70 -17.35 4.41
C ASP A 103 -5.73 -16.37 3.74
N ARG A 104 -6.04 -15.08 3.85
CA ARG A 104 -5.20 -14.00 3.30
C ARG A 104 -3.77 -14.01 3.84
N THR A 105 -3.52 -14.53 5.04
CA THR A 105 -2.16 -14.62 5.59
C THR A 105 -1.27 -15.57 4.79
N LYS A 106 -1.87 -16.45 3.98
CA LYS A 106 -1.20 -17.41 3.09
C LYS A 106 -1.31 -17.01 1.61
N LYS A 107 -2.45 -16.42 1.23
CA LYS A 107 -2.78 -16.08 -0.16
C LYS A 107 -2.32 -14.70 -0.60
N VAL A 108 -1.89 -13.85 0.34
CA VAL A 108 -1.46 -12.47 0.05
C VAL A 108 -0.01 -12.28 0.49
N GLY A 109 0.83 -11.72 -0.38
CA GLY A 109 2.25 -11.54 -0.06
C GLY A 109 3.02 -10.68 -1.04
N VAL A 110 4.23 -10.32 -0.63
CA VAL A 110 5.19 -9.57 -1.44
C VAL A 110 6.18 -10.53 -2.05
N ILE A 111 6.35 -10.45 -3.37
CA ILE A 111 7.35 -11.23 -4.09
C ILE A 111 8.67 -10.49 -4.02
N ASP A 112 9.63 -11.03 -3.28
CA ASP A 112 10.92 -10.39 -2.97
C ASP A 112 11.98 -10.58 -4.06
N SER A 113 11.84 -11.65 -4.84
CA SER A 113 12.75 -11.95 -5.95
C SER A 113 12.59 -10.98 -7.12
N GLU A 114 11.43 -10.33 -7.23
CA GLU A 114 11.07 -9.35 -8.25
C GLU A 114 10.78 -8.02 -7.55
N TYR A 115 11.40 -6.92 -7.98
CA TYR A 115 11.28 -5.66 -7.24
C TYR A 115 11.20 -4.45 -8.15
N ILE A 116 10.56 -3.40 -7.64
CA ILE A 116 10.39 -2.13 -8.34
C ILE A 116 10.89 -0.97 -7.48
N VAL A 117 11.03 0.19 -8.11
CA VAL A 117 11.30 1.46 -7.43
C VAL A 117 10.02 2.30 -7.50
N HIS A 118 9.46 2.62 -6.34
CA HIS A 118 8.29 3.49 -6.24
C HIS A 118 8.70 4.92 -5.87
N GLN A 119 8.51 5.88 -6.77
CA GLN A 119 8.99 7.24 -6.58
C GLN A 119 8.10 8.12 -5.69
N GLY A 120 6.95 7.63 -5.21
CA GLY A 120 6.06 8.42 -4.36
C GLY A 120 5.33 9.56 -5.07
N ILE A 121 5.44 9.64 -6.39
CA ILE A 121 4.86 10.73 -7.18
C ILE A 121 3.33 10.53 -7.26
N PRO A 122 2.52 11.44 -6.72
CA PRO A 122 1.07 11.34 -6.81
C PRO A 122 0.62 11.33 -8.28
N SER A 123 -0.29 10.41 -8.62
CA SER A 123 -0.88 10.35 -9.96
C SER A 123 -2.00 11.39 -10.15
N LEU A 124 -2.58 11.86 -9.05
CA LEU A 124 -3.64 12.86 -8.99
C LEU A 124 -3.30 13.88 -7.89
N GLY A 125 -3.61 15.15 -8.14
CA GLY A 125 -3.16 16.28 -7.31
C GLY A 125 -2.12 17.12 -8.07
N GLY A 126 -2.20 18.45 -7.93
CA GLY A 126 -1.26 19.36 -8.58
C GLY A 126 0.13 19.24 -7.96
N SER A 127 1.16 19.31 -8.79
CA SER A 127 2.54 19.48 -8.32
C SER A 127 2.63 20.80 -7.57
N ASP A 128 2.88 20.77 -6.26
CA ASP A 128 3.48 21.93 -5.63
C ASP A 128 4.89 22.03 -6.22
N ASP A 129 5.07 22.93 -7.20
CA ASP A 129 6.35 23.31 -7.80
C ASP A 129 7.27 23.89 -6.71
N LYS A 130 7.84 23.03 -5.89
CA LYS A 130 8.88 23.38 -4.91
C LYS A 130 10.21 22.69 -5.19
N THR A 131 10.43 22.22 -6.41
CA THR A 131 11.75 21.70 -6.78
C THR A 131 12.11 21.95 -8.25
N ILE A 132 11.94 23.19 -8.74
CA ILE A 132 12.93 23.86 -9.60
C ILE A 132 12.88 25.37 -9.28
N LEU A 133 13.46 25.78 -8.15
CA LEU A 133 13.94 27.16 -8.02
C LEU A 133 15.35 27.15 -7.43
N GLY A 134 16.22 26.45 -8.14
CA GLY A 134 17.67 26.61 -8.05
C GLY A 134 18.19 27.39 -9.25
N MET A 135 17.54 28.49 -9.63
CA MET A 135 18.13 29.59 -10.42
C MET A 135 17.09 30.71 -10.56
N HIS A 136 17.49 31.93 -10.20
CA HIS A 136 16.81 33.24 -10.34
C HIS A 136 15.92 33.74 -9.18
N ASP A 137 16.47 34.78 -8.53
CA ASP A 137 15.86 35.68 -7.57
C ASP A 137 14.61 36.41 -8.08
N ILE A 138 13.68 36.69 -7.14
CA ILE A 138 13.08 38.01 -6.79
C ILE A 138 11.57 37.93 -6.44
N ALA A 139 11.28 38.42 -5.22
CA ALA A 139 10.06 39.05 -4.70
C ALA A 139 8.85 38.21 -4.22
N HIS A 140 8.72 38.21 -2.89
CA HIS A 140 7.51 38.33 -2.04
C HIS A 140 6.13 38.01 -2.63
N LEU A 141 5.42 37.07 -1.99
CA LEU A 141 4.04 37.19 -1.46
C LEU A 141 3.74 35.99 -0.50
N PRO A 142 3.03 36.17 0.63
CA PRO A 142 2.68 35.06 1.51
C PRO A 142 1.32 34.45 1.10
N VAL A 143 1.27 33.14 0.86
CA VAL A 143 0.01 32.39 0.72
C VAL A 143 -0.17 31.50 1.95
N ASN A 144 -1.24 31.76 2.68
CA ASN A 144 -1.61 31.09 3.92
C ASN A 144 -2.33 29.77 3.59
N SER A 145 -1.73 28.62 3.91
CA SER A 145 -2.31 27.30 3.67
C SER A 145 -2.87 26.71 4.96
N SER A 146 -4.20 26.69 5.10
CA SER A 146 -4.88 25.84 6.07
C SER A 146 -6.13 25.21 5.47
N SER A 147 -6.09 23.89 5.33
CA SER A 147 -7.29 23.06 5.22
C SER A 147 -7.02 21.80 6.04
N PRO A 148 -7.76 21.54 7.12
CA PRO A 148 -7.54 20.35 7.94
C PRO A 148 -8.23 19.13 7.30
N ALA A 149 -7.61 17.97 7.43
CA ALA A 149 -8.24 16.68 7.13
C ALA A 149 -9.38 16.41 8.14
N PRO A 150 -10.51 15.80 7.73
CA PRO A 150 -11.58 15.44 8.65
C PRO A 150 -11.15 14.29 9.58
N SER A 151 -11.54 14.40 10.85
CA SER A 151 -11.22 13.47 11.94
C SER A 151 -11.95 12.13 11.86
N GLU A 152 -11.29 11.06 12.30
CA GLU A 152 -11.70 9.64 12.31
C GLU A 152 -13.00 9.29 13.08
N SER A 153 -13.74 10.25 13.64
CA SER A 153 -14.86 9.97 14.55
C SER A 153 -16.22 9.72 13.87
N ALA A 154 -16.30 9.66 12.53
CA ALA A 154 -17.57 9.56 11.82
C ALA A 154 -17.92 8.16 11.27
N PHE A 155 -17.08 7.13 11.47
CA PHE A 155 -17.27 5.81 10.83
C PHE A 155 -17.93 4.73 11.70
N SER A 156 -18.51 5.11 12.83
CA SER A 156 -19.19 4.16 13.73
C SER A 156 -20.69 4.45 13.87
N GLU A 157 -21.42 4.56 12.75
CA GLU A 157 -22.90 4.47 12.78
C GLU A 157 -23.44 4.31 11.35
N ARG A 158 -23.37 3.08 10.81
CA ARG A 158 -24.37 2.47 9.91
C ARG A 158 -23.86 1.13 9.41
N ALA A 159 -24.15 0.11 10.19
CA ALA A 159 -24.20 -1.27 9.76
C ALA A 159 -25.39 -1.92 10.47
N GLU A 160 -26.58 -1.65 9.96
CA GLU A 160 -27.76 -2.53 10.01
C GLU A 160 -28.33 -2.62 8.59
#